data_AF-A0A8S3YRK3-F1
#
_entry.id   AF-A0A8S3YRK3-F1
#
_cell.length_a   1.000
_cell.length_b   1.000
_cell.length_c   1.000
_cell.angle_alpha   90.00
_cell.angle_beta   90.00
_cell.angle_gamma   90.00
#
_symmetry.space_group_name_H-M   'P 1'
#
loop_
_entity.id
_entity.type
_entity.pdbx_description
1 polymer ?
#
loop_
_entity_poly.entity_id
_entity_poly.type
_entity_poly.pdbx_seq_one_letter_code
_entity_poly.pdbx_strand_id
1 'polypeptide(L)'
;MELQVSRELFLLVFCMYVTRGQIDSPCQLIHVQKSAMSDLAYLGIPRSNSSDLQIPSQCLSGSVNWHSPMGVMSLHLTRADRPYQLCLQGTWSTDLGGVSKVVKGVETVLPLPTRDSLSCTEDVDGKARLLVSATSYLLYMTEFAFRVVKLGSP
;
A
#
# COMPACT_ATOMS: atom_id res chain seq x y z
N MET A 1 44.53 43.50 -10.24
CA MET A 1 43.13 43.14 -10.58
C MET A 1 42.92 41.72 -10.11
N GLU A 2 42.54 41.55 -8.85
CA GLU A 2 42.26 40.25 -8.25
C GLU A 2 40.74 40.01 -8.29
N LEU A 3 40.34 38.93 -8.97
CA LEU A 3 38.97 38.46 -9.06
C LEU A 3 38.59 37.77 -7.76
N GLN A 4 38.07 38.55 -6.81
CA GLN A 4 37.48 38.08 -5.56
C GLN A 4 36.04 37.60 -5.81
N VAL A 5 35.88 36.58 -6.65
CA VAL A 5 34.55 36.01 -6.97
C VAL A 5 34.17 34.95 -5.92
N SER A 6 33.50 35.46 -4.90
CA SER A 6 32.35 34.88 -4.21
C SER A 6 32.41 33.38 -3.85
N ARG A 7 33.02 33.12 -2.70
CA ARG A 7 32.94 31.87 -1.94
C ARG A 7 31.51 31.55 -1.44
N GLU A 8 30.62 32.55 -1.46
CA GLU A 8 29.21 32.45 -1.04
C GLU A 8 28.33 31.71 -2.07
N LEU A 9 28.69 31.71 -3.36
CA LEU A 9 27.86 31.07 -4.39
C LEU A 9 27.92 29.52 -4.36
N PHE A 10 29.02 28.95 -3.84
CA PHE A 10 29.20 27.50 -3.78
C PHE A 10 28.35 26.83 -2.67
N LEU A 11 28.01 27.56 -1.60
CA LEU A 11 27.21 27.02 -0.49
C LEU A 11 25.73 26.87 -0.87
N LEU A 12 25.20 27.74 -1.72
CA LEU A 12 23.80 27.63 -2.18
C LEU A 12 23.57 26.47 -3.16
N VAL A 13 24.56 26.12 -3.98
CA VAL A 13 24.42 25.01 -4.94
C VAL A 13 24.48 23.65 -4.24
N PHE A 14 25.25 23.51 -3.15
CA PHE A 14 25.28 22.26 -2.37
C PHE A 14 24.00 22.05 -1.53
N CYS A 15 23.29 23.10 -1.14
CA CYS A 15 22.05 22.96 -0.38
C CYS A 15 20.89 22.39 -1.21
N MET A 16 20.89 22.59 -2.54
CA MET A 16 19.86 22.02 -3.43
C MET A 16 20.11 20.57 -3.87
N TYR A 17 21.33 20.04 -3.69
CA TYR A 17 21.63 18.64 -4.01
C TYR A 17 21.37 17.67 -2.85
N VAL A 18 21.26 18.16 -1.60
CA VAL A 18 21.08 17.33 -0.41
C VAL A 18 19.60 17.00 -0.11
N THR A 19 18.64 17.58 -0.84
CA THR A 19 17.20 17.24 -0.68
C THR A 19 16.73 16.07 -1.53
N ARG A 20 17.61 15.44 -2.34
CA ARG A 20 17.30 14.21 -3.08
C ARG A 20 17.64 12.92 -2.34
N GLY A 21 18.10 13.01 -1.09
CA GLY A 21 18.18 11.87 -0.17
C GLY A 21 16.85 11.70 0.57
N GLN A 22 15.75 11.49 -0.15
CA GLN A 22 14.50 11.09 0.47
C GLN A 22 14.66 9.62 0.87
N ILE A 23 15.29 9.43 2.03
CA ILE A 23 15.52 8.15 2.71
C ILE A 23 14.24 7.32 2.60
N ASP A 24 14.39 6.13 2.01
CA ASP A 24 13.39 5.06 1.80
C ASP A 24 12.73 4.61 3.11
N SER A 25 12.03 5.53 3.79
CA SER A 25 11.31 5.21 4.99
C SER A 25 10.08 4.41 4.56
N PRO A 26 9.93 3.17 5.02
CA PRO A 26 8.77 2.36 4.66
C PRO A 26 7.50 3.10 5.09
N CYS A 27 6.52 3.18 4.20
CA CYS A 27 5.28 3.89 4.50
C CYS A 27 4.53 3.16 5.63
N GLN A 28 4.05 3.91 6.61
CA GLN A 28 3.20 3.35 7.67
C GLN A 28 1.79 3.86 7.48
N LEU A 29 0.87 2.94 7.22
CA LEU A 29 -0.55 3.24 7.06
C LEU A 29 -1.28 2.73 8.31
N ILE A 30 -1.98 3.63 9.00
CA ILE A 30 -2.80 3.27 10.14
C ILE A 30 -4.26 3.37 9.70
N HIS A 31 -4.94 2.23 9.72
CA HIS A 31 -6.37 2.17 9.45
C HIS A 31 -7.13 1.86 10.73
N VAL A 32 -7.87 2.85 11.19
CA VAL A 32 -8.87 2.68 12.25
C VAL A 32 -10.22 2.61 11.56
N GLN A 33 -10.98 1.57 11.84
CA GLN A 33 -12.31 1.41 11.27
C GLN A 33 -13.19 2.59 11.71
N LYS A 34 -13.32 3.58 10.83
CA LYS A 34 -14.38 4.58 10.88
C LYS A 34 -15.40 4.10 9.86
N SER A 35 -16.68 4.07 10.25
CA SER A 35 -17.79 3.78 9.35
C SER A 35 -17.85 4.85 8.25
N ALA A 36 -17.00 4.70 7.24
CA ALA A 36 -16.98 5.51 6.05
C ALA A 36 -17.55 4.67 4.93
N MET A 37 -18.45 5.26 4.15
CA MET A 37 -19.10 4.62 3.02
C MET A 37 -18.04 4.06 2.07
N SER A 38 -17.94 2.75 2.00
CA SER A 38 -17.07 2.06 1.06
C SER A 38 -17.82 1.79 -0.25
N ASP A 39 -17.11 1.87 -1.37
CA ASP A 39 -17.68 1.71 -2.71
C ASP A 39 -17.84 0.24 -3.13
N LEU A 40 -17.58 -0.73 -2.25
CA LEU A 40 -17.69 -2.18 -2.56
C LEU A 40 -19.12 -2.70 -2.74
N ALA A 41 -20.13 -1.84 -2.73
CA ALA A 41 -21.53 -2.23 -2.91
C ALA A 41 -21.78 -3.00 -4.23
N TYR A 42 -21.00 -2.70 -5.29
CA TYR A 42 -21.11 -3.41 -6.57
C TYR A 42 -20.67 -4.88 -6.51
N LEU A 43 -19.92 -5.28 -5.48
CA LEU A 43 -19.54 -6.67 -5.22
C LEU A 43 -20.55 -7.40 -4.34
N GLY A 44 -21.67 -6.77 -3.97
CA GLY A 44 -22.63 -7.34 -3.02
C GLY A 44 -22.15 -7.34 -1.57
N ILE A 45 -21.02 -6.68 -1.28
CA ILE A 45 -20.52 -6.53 0.09
C ILE A 45 -21.30 -5.39 0.78
N PRO A 46 -21.96 -5.64 1.92
CA PRO A 46 -22.69 -4.60 2.64
C PRO A 46 -21.75 -3.46 3.05
N ARG A 47 -22.15 -2.21 2.80
CA ARG A 47 -21.37 -1.01 3.13
C ARG A 47 -20.99 -0.89 4.60
N SER A 48 -21.77 -1.48 5.52
CA SER A 48 -21.47 -1.48 6.95
C SER A 48 -20.22 -2.29 7.30
N ASN A 49 -19.81 -3.18 6.39
CA ASN A 49 -18.76 -4.17 6.64
C ASN A 49 -17.57 -3.98 5.68
N SER A 50 -17.44 -2.80 5.06
CA SER A 50 -16.27 -2.53 4.23
C SER A 50 -15.66 -1.16 4.46
N SER A 51 -14.36 -1.09 4.20
CA SER A 51 -13.56 0.14 4.30
C SER A 51 -12.60 0.21 3.11
N ASP A 52 -12.23 1.42 2.70
CA ASP A 52 -11.27 1.64 1.61
C ASP A 52 -9.98 2.25 2.19
N LEU A 53 -8.83 1.67 1.83
CA LEU A 53 -7.52 2.19 2.18
C LEU A 53 -6.69 2.41 0.92
N GLN A 54 -6.40 3.69 0.62
CA GLN A 54 -5.58 4.07 -0.51
C GLN A 54 -4.11 4.13 -0.09
N ILE A 55 -3.24 3.43 -0.82
CA ILE A 55 -1.80 3.54 -0.69
C ILE A 55 -1.34 4.79 -1.46
N PRO A 56 -0.58 5.71 -0.85
CA PRO A 56 -0.01 6.86 -1.57
C PRO A 56 0.90 6.40 -2.72
N SER A 57 0.80 7.05 -3.88
CA SER A 57 1.48 6.61 -5.11
C SER A 57 3.01 6.57 -5.00
N GLN A 58 3.59 7.38 -4.11
CA GLN A 58 5.02 7.42 -3.81
C GLN A 58 5.50 6.23 -2.95
N CYS A 59 4.60 5.49 -2.31
CA CYS A 59 4.96 4.37 -1.44
C CYS A 59 5.25 3.11 -2.25
N LEU A 60 6.51 2.66 -2.24
CA LEU A 60 6.91 1.39 -2.84
C LEU A 60 6.74 0.21 -1.89
N SER A 61 6.83 0.46 -0.59
CA SER A 61 6.67 -0.57 0.45
C SER A 61 6.25 0.08 1.76
N GLY A 62 5.72 -0.74 2.66
CA GLY A 62 5.25 -0.25 3.94
C GLY A 62 4.53 -1.29 4.77
N SER A 63 3.96 -0.87 5.89
CA SER A 63 3.04 -1.67 6.70
C SER A 63 1.68 -1.00 6.85
N VAL A 64 0.67 -1.85 7.05
CA VAL A 64 -0.71 -1.48 7.34
C VAL A 64 -1.01 -1.99 8.73
N ASN A 65 -1.27 -1.07 9.66
CA ASN A 65 -1.77 -1.35 10.99
C ASN A 65 -3.29 -1.22 10.97
N TRP A 66 -4.01 -2.34 10.99
CA TRP A 66 -5.47 -2.38 10.97
C TRP A 66 -6.00 -2.60 12.40
N HIS A 67 -6.49 -1.53 13.01
CA HIS A 67 -7.06 -1.56 14.37
C HIS A 67 -8.51 -2.02 14.34
N SER A 68 -8.85 -2.91 15.27
CA SER A 68 -10.18 -3.54 15.41
C SER A 68 -10.70 -4.06 14.07
N PRO A 69 -9.97 -4.98 13.40
CA PRO A 69 -10.32 -5.39 12.06
C PRO A 69 -11.69 -6.09 12.04
N MET A 70 -12.59 -5.60 11.20
CA MET A 70 -13.89 -6.22 10.93
C MET A 70 -14.24 -6.09 9.44
N GLY A 71 -14.91 -7.10 8.90
CA GLY A 71 -15.38 -7.08 7.51
C GLY A 71 -14.23 -7.12 6.51
N VAL A 72 -14.33 -6.32 5.45
CA VAL A 72 -13.41 -6.32 4.30
C VAL A 72 -12.80 -4.95 4.09
N MET A 73 -11.47 -4.86 4.05
CA MET A 73 -10.75 -3.68 3.62
C MET A 73 -10.37 -3.80 2.14
N SER A 74 -10.73 -2.81 1.34
CA SER A 74 -10.28 -2.63 -0.04
C SER A 74 -9.00 -1.80 -0.05
N LEU A 75 -7.87 -2.50 -0.10
CA LEU A 75 -6.55 -1.90 -0.23
C LEU A 75 -6.28 -1.66 -1.71
N HIS A 76 -6.04 -0.41 -2.10
CA HIS A 76 -5.84 -0.07 -3.49
C HIS A 76 -4.74 0.96 -3.71
N LEU A 77 -4.12 0.87 -4.88
CA LEU A 77 -3.04 1.74 -5.32
C LEU A 77 -3.36 2.21 -6.74
N THR A 78 -3.10 3.48 -7.02
CA THR A 78 -3.21 4.07 -8.36
C THR A 78 -1.90 4.74 -8.71
N ARG A 79 -1.31 4.35 -9.84
CA ARG A 79 0.00 4.84 -10.29
C ARG A 79 0.08 4.92 -11.81
N ALA A 80 0.89 5.85 -12.28
CA ALA A 80 1.15 6.06 -13.71
C ALA A 80 2.28 5.17 -14.24
N ASP A 81 3.25 4.82 -13.39
CA ASP A 81 4.38 3.98 -13.75
C ASP A 81 3.99 2.50 -13.73
N ARG A 82 3.91 1.93 -14.94
CA ARG A 82 3.40 0.60 -15.23
C ARG A 82 4.43 -0.21 -16.03
N PRO A 83 4.35 -1.55 -16.06
CA PRO A 83 3.46 -2.40 -15.25
C PRO A 83 3.99 -2.66 -13.83
N TYR A 84 3.09 -2.90 -12.88
CA TYR A 84 3.42 -3.21 -11.49
C TYR A 84 2.47 -4.24 -10.85
N GLN A 85 2.92 -4.81 -9.73
CA GLN A 85 2.11 -5.63 -8.83
C GLN A 85 2.02 -4.99 -7.45
N LEU A 86 0.83 -5.04 -6.85
CA LEU A 86 0.63 -4.78 -5.43
C LEU A 86 0.60 -6.13 -4.71
N CYS A 87 1.54 -6.32 -3.79
CA CYS A 87 1.71 -7.55 -3.04
C CYS A 87 1.53 -7.31 -1.55
N LEU A 88 0.91 -8.26 -0.87
CA LEU A 88 0.86 -8.35 0.60
C LEU A 88 1.87 -9.36 1.10
N GLN A 89 2.43 -9.08 2.27
CA GLN A 89 3.35 -9.94 2.99
C GLN A 89 2.91 -10.04 4.45
N GLY A 90 2.94 -11.25 4.99
CA GLY A 90 2.68 -11.48 6.41
C GLY A 90 3.82 -10.94 7.28
N THR A 91 3.49 -10.42 8.45
CA THR A 91 4.40 -9.97 9.49
C THR A 91 4.37 -10.96 10.67
N TRP A 92 4.73 -10.51 11.87
CA TRP A 92 4.63 -11.30 13.09
C TRP A 92 3.23 -11.26 13.73
N SER A 93 2.40 -10.29 13.36
CA SER A 93 1.06 -10.05 13.89
C SER A 93 -0.01 -10.06 12.79
N THR A 94 0.31 -10.64 11.63
CA THR A 94 -0.68 -10.80 10.56
C THR A 94 -1.66 -11.89 10.91
N ASP A 95 -2.91 -11.47 10.95
CA ASP A 95 -4.05 -12.33 11.16
C ASP A 95 -5.20 -11.86 10.26
N LEU A 96 -5.44 -12.60 9.17
CA LEU A 96 -6.34 -12.26 8.07
C LEU A 96 -7.26 -13.45 7.78
N GLY A 97 -8.55 -13.18 7.59
CA GLY A 97 -9.53 -14.22 7.23
C GLY A 97 -9.51 -14.57 5.74
N GLY A 98 -9.00 -13.68 4.89
CA GLY A 98 -8.94 -13.90 3.45
C GLY A 98 -8.23 -12.78 2.71
N VAL A 99 -7.69 -13.10 1.54
CA VAL A 99 -7.18 -12.12 0.57
C VAL A 99 -7.73 -12.48 -0.80
N SER A 100 -8.24 -11.50 -1.52
CA SER A 100 -8.67 -11.67 -2.91
C SER A 100 -8.24 -10.48 -3.76
N LYS A 101 -8.07 -10.71 -5.06
CA LYS A 101 -7.85 -9.65 -6.04
C LYS A 101 -9.12 -9.33 -6.79
N VAL A 102 -9.29 -8.08 -7.21
CA VAL A 102 -10.40 -7.66 -8.06
C VAL A 102 -9.86 -7.18 -9.38
N VAL A 103 -10.10 -7.96 -10.43
CA VAL A 103 -9.67 -7.65 -11.80
C VAL A 103 -10.92 -7.53 -12.67
N LYS A 104 -11.13 -6.34 -13.26
CA LYS A 104 -12.31 -6.05 -14.09
C LYS A 104 -13.64 -6.41 -13.43
N GLY A 105 -13.74 -6.17 -12.11
CA GLY A 105 -14.92 -6.47 -11.32
C GLY A 105 -15.07 -7.93 -10.90
N VAL A 106 -14.19 -8.83 -11.35
CA VAL A 106 -14.19 -10.24 -10.94
C VAL A 106 -13.27 -10.41 -9.74
N GLU A 107 -13.82 -10.94 -8.66
CA GLU A 107 -13.07 -11.32 -7.47
C GLU A 107 -12.42 -12.69 -7.66
N THR A 108 -11.15 -12.83 -7.27
CA THR A 108 -10.43 -14.10 -7.26
C THR A 108 -9.68 -14.26 -5.94
N VAL A 109 -9.96 -15.35 -5.22
CA VAL A 109 -9.29 -15.68 -3.96
C VAL A 109 -7.81 -15.95 -4.20
N LEU A 110 -6.96 -15.39 -3.34
CA LEU A 110 -5.52 -15.59 -3.31
C LEU A 110 -5.15 -16.41 -2.07
N PRO A 111 -3.99 -17.10 -2.08
CA PRO A 111 -3.45 -17.68 -0.84
C PRO A 111 -3.23 -16.56 0.19
N LEU A 112 -3.34 -16.88 1.48
CA LEU A 112 -3.00 -15.93 2.54
C LEU A 112 -1.50 -15.62 2.50
N PRO A 113 -1.11 -14.35 2.68
CA PRO A 113 0.29 -13.97 2.69
C PRO A 113 0.96 -14.50 3.95
N THR A 114 2.19 -15.00 3.81
CA THR A 114 3.05 -15.38 4.93
C THR A 114 4.29 -14.49 4.93
N ARG A 115 5.25 -14.75 5.82
CA ARG A 115 6.54 -14.05 5.78
C ARG A 115 7.33 -14.38 4.51
N ASP A 116 7.17 -15.61 4.02
CA ASP A 116 7.96 -16.16 2.90
C ASP A 116 7.18 -16.18 1.57
N SER A 117 5.85 -16.04 1.61
CA SER A 117 4.98 -16.07 0.43
C SER A 117 4.14 -14.80 0.32
N LEU A 118 4.18 -14.18 -0.87
CA LEU A 118 3.42 -12.97 -1.17
C LEU A 118 2.07 -13.29 -1.82
N SER A 119 1.08 -12.43 -1.56
CA SER A 119 -0.22 -12.46 -2.25
C SER A 119 -0.35 -11.21 -3.11
N CYS A 120 -0.30 -11.38 -4.43
CA CYS A 120 -0.16 -10.26 -5.36
C CYS A 120 -1.36 -10.10 -6.30
N THR A 121 -1.66 -8.86 -6.65
CA THR A 121 -2.47 -8.50 -7.80
C THR A 121 -1.67 -7.65 -8.77
N GLU A 122 -1.96 -7.80 -10.05
CA GLU A 122 -1.39 -6.99 -11.12
C GLU A 122 -2.14 -5.67 -11.25
N ASP A 123 -1.49 -4.66 -11.79
CA ASP A 123 -2.16 -3.43 -12.20
C ASP A 123 -3.02 -3.65 -13.44
N VAL A 124 -4.21 -3.05 -13.43
CA VAL A 124 -5.12 -2.97 -14.57
C VAL A 124 -5.49 -1.51 -14.74
N ASP A 125 -5.11 -0.93 -15.88
CA ASP A 125 -5.29 0.49 -16.16
C ASP A 125 -4.66 1.42 -15.10
N GLY A 126 -3.51 1.01 -14.56
CA GLY A 126 -2.79 1.78 -13.53
C GLY A 126 -3.39 1.67 -12.14
N LYS A 127 -4.35 0.77 -11.94
CA LYS A 127 -4.99 0.51 -10.65
C LYS A 127 -4.76 -0.93 -10.23
N ALA A 128 -4.33 -1.12 -8.99
CA ALA A 128 -4.24 -2.42 -8.35
C ALA A 128 -5.14 -2.43 -7.11
N ARG A 129 -5.93 -3.49 -6.91
CA ARG A 129 -6.85 -3.61 -5.78
C ARG A 129 -6.85 -5.02 -5.19
N LEU A 130 -6.63 -5.08 -3.89
CA LEU A 130 -6.78 -6.28 -3.08
C LEU A 130 -7.90 -6.06 -2.06
N LEU A 131 -8.72 -7.08 -1.84
CA LEU A 131 -9.63 -7.14 -0.72
C LEU A 131 -8.99 -7.99 0.37
N VAL A 132 -9.00 -7.46 1.58
CA VAL A 132 -8.41 -8.07 2.77
C VAL A 132 -9.52 -8.24 3.79
N SER A 133 -9.84 -9.48 4.11
CA SER A 133 -10.91 -9.81 5.06
C SER A 133 -10.33 -10.01 6.45
N ALA A 134 -11.00 -9.46 7.46
CA ALA A 134 -10.72 -9.78 8.86
C ALA A 134 -11.06 -11.26 9.17
N THR A 135 -10.44 -11.81 10.21
CA THR A 135 -10.85 -13.10 10.76
C THR A 135 -12.21 -13.02 11.45
N SER A 136 -12.79 -14.16 11.80
CA SER A 136 -14.12 -14.23 12.44
C SER A 136 -14.12 -13.87 13.93
N TYR A 137 -12.96 -13.74 14.57
CA TYR A 137 -12.83 -13.38 15.98
C TYR A 137 -12.37 -11.94 16.16
N LEU A 138 -12.70 -11.37 17.31
CA LEU A 138 -12.37 -10.00 17.64
C LEU A 138 -10.88 -9.87 17.96
N LEU A 139 -10.16 -9.18 17.07
CA LEU A 139 -8.77 -8.79 17.27
C LEU A 139 -8.70 -7.33 17.72
N TYR A 140 -7.72 -7.02 18.57
CA TYR A 140 -7.40 -5.62 18.87
C TYR A 140 -6.78 -4.94 17.65
N MET A 141 -5.88 -5.63 16.94
CA MET A 141 -5.15 -5.13 15.79
C MET A 141 -4.54 -6.29 15.00
N THR A 142 -4.35 -6.09 13.70
CA THR A 142 -3.56 -6.95 12.80
C THR A 142 -2.62 -6.06 11.99
N GLU A 143 -1.38 -6.49 11.79
CA GLU A 143 -0.41 -5.76 10.94
C GLU A 143 0.00 -6.64 9.77
N PHE A 144 0.02 -6.08 8.57
CA PHE A 144 0.59 -6.74 7.38
C PHE A 144 1.41 -5.75 6.57
N ALA A 145 2.40 -6.24 5.83
CA ALA A 145 3.23 -5.41 4.96
C ALA A 145 2.69 -5.40 3.53
N PHE A 146 2.96 -4.31 2.81
CA PHE A 146 2.73 -4.23 1.37
C PHE A 146 4.03 -3.92 0.63
N ARG A 147 4.10 -4.38 -0.61
CA ARG A 147 5.20 -4.09 -1.54
C ARG A 147 4.65 -3.87 -2.95
N VAL A 148 5.25 -2.92 -3.65
CA VAL A 148 4.98 -2.64 -5.06
C VAL A 148 6.16 -3.16 -5.86
N VAL A 149 5.91 -4.17 -6.70
CA VAL A 149 6.93 -4.82 -7.52
C VAL A 149 6.75 -4.37 -8.95
N LYS A 150 7.78 -3.75 -9.53
CA LYS A 150 7.76 -3.38 -10.95
C LYS A 150 7.96 -4.62 -11.81
N LEU A 151 7.07 -4.84 -12.78
CA LEU A 151 7.18 -5.94 -13.72
C LEU A 151 8.10 -5.53 -14.88
N GLY A 152 9.08 -6.37 -15.22
CA GLY A 152 9.95 -6.17 -16.39
C GLY A 152 11.14 -5.23 -16.18
N SER A 153 11.61 -5.02 -14.94
CA SER A 153 12.97 -4.50 -14.72
C SER A 153 13.92 -5.70 -14.57
N PRO A 154 14.93 -5.85 -15.45
CA PRO A 154 15.91 -6.93 -15.38
C PRO A 154 16.81 -6.81 -14.15
#